data_AF-A0A3D2SV59-F1
#
_entry.id   AF-A0A3D2SV59-F1
#
_cell.length_a   1.000
_cell.length_b   1.000
_cell.length_c   1.000
_cell.angle_alpha   90.00
_cell.angle_beta   90.00
_cell.angle_gamma   90.00
#
_symmetry.space_group_name_H-M   'P 1'
#
loop_
_entity.id
_entity.type
_entity.pdbx_description
1 polymer ?
#
loop_
_entity_poly.entity_id
_entity_poly.type
_entity_poly.pdbx_seq_one_letter_code
_entity_poly.pdbx_strand_id
1 'polypeptide(L)'
;MSDAALNSYDSNDTIQDSQEGKPQEVGGVTGQRLKAYIERIERLEIEKTELTEDIKEIYAEAKSNGFDSKTMRKLVRLRKMDTEKRREEEELLELYKSAIGLE
;
A
#
# COMPACT_ATOMS: atom_id res chain seq x y z
N MET A 1 65.24 14.56 -40.43
CA MET A 1 65.31 14.60 -38.96
C MET A 1 64.29 15.65 -38.53
N SER A 2 63.00 15.30 -38.49
CA SER A 2 62.27 14.85 -37.28
C SER A 2 62.41 15.90 -36.17
N ASP A 3 61.37 16.58 -35.70
CA ASP A 3 60.06 16.00 -35.38
C ASP A 3 58.98 17.09 -35.33
N ALA A 4 57.82 16.77 -35.87
CA ALA A 4 56.59 17.55 -35.77
C ALA A 4 55.71 16.86 -34.73
N ALA A 5 55.70 17.35 -33.49
CA ALA A 5 54.72 16.94 -32.51
C ALA A 5 53.63 18.00 -32.40
N LEU A 6 52.61 17.82 -33.23
CA LEU A 6 51.28 18.37 -33.09
C LEU A 6 50.69 18.04 -31.70
N ASN A 7 50.02 19.03 -31.13
CA ASN A 7 48.67 18.92 -30.58
C ASN A 7 48.39 17.89 -29.47
N SER A 8 48.19 18.41 -28.25
CA SER A 8 46.97 18.07 -27.50
C SER A 8 46.67 19.14 -26.44
N TYR A 9 45.84 20.12 -26.84
CA TYR A 9 44.83 20.59 -25.90
C TYR A 9 43.89 19.40 -25.69
N ASP A 10 44.04 18.68 -24.58
CA ASP A 10 43.04 17.69 -24.17
C ASP A 10 42.24 18.23 -22.98
N SER A 11 41.13 18.85 -23.34
CA SER A 11 39.80 18.64 -22.79
C SER A 11 39.70 18.37 -21.29
N ASN A 12 39.40 19.44 -20.57
CA ASN A 12 38.60 19.35 -19.37
C ASN A 12 37.17 18.93 -19.77
N ASP A 13 36.88 17.62 -19.88
CA ASP A 13 35.52 17.09 -19.73
C ASP A 13 35.52 15.55 -19.55
N THR A 14 35.41 15.08 -18.32
CA THR A 14 34.74 13.79 -18.03
C THR A 14 34.14 13.89 -16.64
N ILE A 15 33.04 14.65 -16.54
CA ILE A 15 32.01 14.32 -15.56
C ILE A 15 31.26 13.11 -16.12
N GLN A 16 31.33 12.00 -15.37
CA GLN A 16 30.46 10.82 -15.35
C GLN A 16 31.23 9.50 -15.51
N ASP A 17 31.41 8.80 -14.40
CA ASP A 17 30.55 7.62 -14.27
C ASP A 17 30.13 7.46 -12.82
N SER A 18 28.82 7.45 -12.64
CA SER A 18 28.13 7.24 -11.40
C SER A 18 28.52 5.87 -10.88
N GLN A 19 29.31 5.81 -9.81
CA GLN A 19 29.43 4.56 -9.04
C GLN A 19 28.06 4.29 -8.44
N GLU A 20 27.20 3.58 -9.18
CA GLU A 20 26.03 2.89 -8.66
C GLU A 20 26.50 2.11 -7.43
N GLY A 21 26.04 2.53 -6.25
CA GLY A 21 26.37 1.85 -5.01
C GLY A 21 25.96 0.39 -5.12
N LYS A 22 26.95 -0.50 -5.29
CA LYS A 22 26.72 -1.94 -5.31
C LYS A 22 25.92 -2.30 -4.05
N PRO A 23 24.81 -3.03 -4.17
CA PRO A 23 23.95 -3.29 -3.03
C PRO A 23 24.77 -4.00 -1.94
N GLN A 24 24.90 -3.35 -0.79
CA GLN A 24 25.67 -3.87 0.33
C GLN A 24 25.11 -5.23 0.73
N GLU A 25 25.95 -6.27 0.69
CA GLU A 25 25.58 -7.57 1.28
C GLU A 25 25.68 -7.45 2.80
N VAL A 26 24.54 -7.63 3.48
CA VAL A 26 24.46 -7.58 4.94
C VAL A 26 23.88 -8.92 5.41
N GLY A 27 24.65 -9.67 6.20
CA GLY A 27 24.17 -10.90 6.85
C GLY A 27 23.75 -12.03 5.90
N GLY A 28 24.31 -12.11 4.68
CA GLY A 28 23.97 -13.15 3.70
C GLY A 28 22.70 -12.85 2.87
N VAL A 29 22.11 -11.67 3.01
CA VAL A 29 21.05 -11.17 2.14
C VAL A 29 21.66 -10.17 1.15
N THR A 30 21.47 -10.42 -0.14
CA THR A 30 21.92 -9.47 -1.17
C THR A 30 21.01 -8.23 -1.11
N GLY A 31 21.60 -7.03 -1.02
CA GLY A 31 20.82 -5.77 -0.97
C GLY A 31 19.87 -5.59 -2.15
N GLN A 32 20.18 -6.19 -3.30
CA GLN A 32 19.31 -6.28 -4.48
C GLN A 32 17.96 -6.96 -4.19
N ARG A 33 17.97 -8.10 -3.47
CA ARG A 33 16.72 -8.81 -3.15
C ARG A 33 15.87 -8.01 -2.17
N LEU A 34 16.49 -7.40 -1.18
CA LEU A 34 15.80 -6.52 -0.24
C LEU A 34 15.16 -5.32 -0.97
N LYS A 35 15.90 -4.65 -1.85
CA LYS A 35 15.39 -3.54 -2.67
C LYS A 35 14.18 -3.96 -3.51
N ALA A 36 14.26 -5.12 -4.18
CA ALA A 36 13.14 -5.63 -4.98
C ALA A 36 11.88 -5.95 -4.14
N TYR A 37 12.02 -6.40 -2.88
CA TYR A 37 10.87 -6.57 -1.99
C TYR A 37 10.28 -5.22 -1.56
N ILE A 38 11.12 -4.23 -1.22
CA ILE A 38 10.68 -2.90 -0.81
C ILE A 38 9.89 -2.21 -1.93
N GLU A 39 10.44 -2.17 -3.15
CA GLU A 39 9.79 -1.54 -4.30
C GLU A 39 8.41 -2.16 -4.60
N ARG A 40 8.28 -3.48 -4.43
CA ARG A 40 6.99 -4.18 -4.59
C ARG A 40 6.00 -3.82 -3.48
N ILE A 41 6.45 -3.68 -2.24
CA ILE A 41 5.60 -3.28 -1.11
C ILE A 41 5.15 -1.83 -1.26
N GLU A 42 6.05 -0.91 -1.62
CA GLU A 42 5.72 0.50 -1.82
C GLU A 42 4.66 0.69 -2.89
N ARG A 43 4.78 -0.02 -4.03
CA ARG A 43 3.73 -0.02 -5.05
C ARG A 43 2.37 -0.49 -4.50
N LEU A 44 2.36 -1.58 -3.74
CA LEU A 44 1.13 -2.09 -3.12
C LEU A 44 0.54 -1.13 -2.08
N GLU A 45 1.36 -0.40 -1.33
CA GLU A 45 0.88 0.62 -0.38
C GLU A 45 0.29 1.84 -1.10
N ILE A 46 0.81 2.22 -2.27
CA ILE A 46 0.19 3.24 -3.12
C ILE A 46 -1.18 2.75 -3.62
N GLU A 47 -1.24 1.57 -4.24
CA GLU A 47 -2.50 0.98 -4.74
C GLU A 47 -3.55 0.86 -3.62
N LYS A 48 -3.13 0.43 -2.43
CA LYS A 48 -4.00 0.34 -1.24
C LYS A 48 -4.50 1.71 -0.78
N THR A 49 -3.67 2.75 -0.89
CA THR A 49 -4.07 4.12 -0.56
C THR A 49 -5.12 4.63 -1.54
N GLU A 50 -4.88 4.47 -2.84
CA GLU A 50 -5.83 4.82 -3.91
C GLU A 50 -7.18 4.11 -3.70
N LEU A 51 -7.17 2.79 -3.49
CA LEU A 51 -8.38 2.02 -3.20
C LEU A 51 -9.10 2.48 -1.92
N THR A 52 -8.34 2.94 -0.92
CA THR A 52 -8.92 3.45 0.32
C THR A 52 -9.61 4.79 0.10
N GLU A 53 -9.05 5.67 -0.74
CA GLU A 53 -9.68 6.92 -1.12
C GLU A 53 -10.94 6.69 -1.95
N ASP A 54 -10.90 5.80 -2.94
CA ASP A 54 -12.09 5.42 -3.74
C ASP A 54 -13.24 4.94 -2.83
N ILE A 55 -12.93 4.10 -1.85
CA ILE A 55 -13.93 3.62 -0.87
C ILE A 55 -14.50 4.79 -0.05
N LYS A 56 -13.68 5.78 0.33
CA LYS A 56 -14.15 6.96 1.07
C LYS A 56 -15.07 7.81 0.22
N GLU A 57 -14.75 8.01 -1.05
CA GLU A 57 -15.58 8.76 -2.00
C GLU A 57 -16.97 8.12 -2.15
N ILE A 58 -17.04 6.78 -2.28
CA ILE A 58 -18.32 6.06 -2.34
C ILE A 58 -19.14 6.28 -1.05
N TYR A 59 -18.52 6.22 0.13
CA TYR A 59 -19.24 6.52 1.38
C TYR A 59 -19.68 7.99 1.48
N ALA A 60 -18.90 8.91 0.93
CA ALA A 60 -19.25 10.33 0.89
C ALA A 60 -20.42 10.59 -0.06
N GLU A 61 -20.41 9.98 -1.25
CA GLU A 61 -21.52 10.02 -2.21
C GLU A 61 -22.80 9.45 -1.59
N ALA A 62 -22.72 8.26 -0.98
CA ALA A 62 -23.85 7.65 -0.30
C ALA A 62 -24.42 8.54 0.81
N LYS A 63 -23.54 9.23 1.56
CA LYS A 63 -23.97 10.20 2.58
C LYS A 63 -24.72 11.39 1.96
N SER A 64 -24.23 11.94 0.85
CA SER A 64 -24.91 13.00 0.09
C SER A 64 -26.27 12.56 -0.45
N ASN A 65 -26.40 11.26 -0.75
CA ASN A 65 -27.66 10.63 -1.17
C ASN A 65 -28.57 10.20 0.00
N GLY A 66 -28.24 10.57 1.24
CA GLY A 66 -29.10 10.35 2.41
C GLY A 66 -28.86 9.06 3.19
N PHE A 67 -27.83 8.27 2.85
CA PHE A 67 -27.52 7.04 3.58
C PHE A 67 -26.60 7.30 4.79
N ASP A 68 -26.81 6.55 5.88
CA ASP A 68 -25.91 6.58 7.04
C ASP A 68 -24.66 5.71 6.80
N SER A 69 -23.52 6.37 6.58
CA SER A 69 -22.25 5.70 6.31
C SER A 69 -21.80 4.74 7.42
N LYS A 70 -22.15 4.99 8.70
CA LYS A 70 -21.78 4.11 9.82
C LYS A 70 -22.51 2.77 9.73
N THR A 71 -23.81 2.81 9.45
CA THR A 71 -24.66 1.64 9.24
C THR A 71 -24.21 0.87 8.00
N MET A 72 -23.87 1.55 6.91
CA MET A 72 -23.32 0.90 5.71
C MET A 72 -22.00 0.16 6.01
N ARG A 73 -21.08 0.76 6.77
CA ARG A 73 -19.83 0.09 7.20
C ARG A 73 -20.12 -1.17 8.04
N LYS A 74 -21.12 -1.10 8.94
CA LYS A 74 -21.60 -2.28 9.68
C LYS A 74 -22.10 -3.37 8.72
N LEU A 75 -22.90 -3.00 7.72
CA LEU A 75 -23.42 -3.95 6.73
C LEU A 75 -22.30 -4.60 5.91
N VAL A 76 -21.30 -3.83 5.45
CA VAL A 76 -20.13 -4.38 4.74
C VAL A 76 -19.35 -5.35 5.61
N ARG A 77 -19.18 -5.07 6.91
CA ARG A 77 -18.54 -6.01 7.85
C ARG A 77 -19.36 -7.28 7.99
N LEU A 78 -20.67 -7.17 8.21
CA LEU A 78 -21.56 -8.34 8.32
C LEU A 78 -21.49 -9.21 7.06
N ARG A 79 -21.49 -8.60 5.86
CA ARG A 79 -21.38 -9.32 4.58
C ARG A 79 -20.05 -10.07 4.41
N LYS A 80 -18.98 -9.65 5.08
CA LYS A 80 -17.68 -10.34 5.07
C LYS A 80 -17.60 -11.50 6.07
N MET A 81 -18.50 -11.55 7.04
CA MET A 81 -18.54 -12.61 8.05
C MET A 81 -19.19 -13.87 7.49
N ASP A 82 -18.69 -15.02 7.95
CA ASP A 82 -19.31 -16.33 7.72
C ASP A 82 -20.78 -16.31 8.16
N THR A 83 -21.64 -16.95 7.35
CA THR A 83 -23.09 -16.89 7.54
C THR A 83 -23.53 -17.53 8.84
N GLU A 84 -22.96 -18.70 9.19
CA GLU A 84 -23.34 -19.40 10.42
C GLU A 84 -22.85 -18.65 11.65
N LYS A 85 -21.61 -18.12 11.62
CA LYS A 85 -21.11 -17.26 12.70
C LYS A 85 -21.96 -16.01 12.91
N ARG A 86 -22.40 -15.37 11.82
CA ARG A 86 -23.27 -14.19 11.90
C ARG A 86 -24.60 -14.54 12.56
N ARG A 87 -25.20 -15.67 12.19
CA ARG A 87 -26.45 -16.15 12.74
C ARG A 87 -26.32 -16.47 14.24
N GLU A 88 -25.25 -17.16 14.63
CA GLU A 88 -24.98 -17.46 16.04
C GLU A 88 -24.82 -16.17 16.87
N GLU A 89 -24.06 -15.18 16.37
CA GLU A 89 -23.93 -13.88 17.04
C GLU A 89 -25.27 -13.12 17.13
N GLU A 90 -26.10 -13.16 16.08
CA GLU A 90 -27.44 -12.55 16.07
C GLU A 90 -28.36 -13.22 17.09
N GLU A 91 -28.40 -14.56 17.15
CA GLU A 91 -29.20 -15.33 18.11
C GLU A 91 -28.78 -15.03 19.56
N LEU A 92 -27.46 -14.97 19.83
CA LEU A 92 -26.94 -14.60 21.14
C LEU A 92 -27.26 -13.15 21.52
N LEU A 93 -27.16 -12.22 20.56
CA LEU A 93 -27.49 -10.81 20.79
C LEU A 93 -28.96 -10.63 21.16
N GLU A 94 -29.87 -11.29 20.43
CA GLU A 94 -31.31 -11.24 20.73
C GLU A 94 -31.63 -11.86 22.10
N LEU A 95 -30.97 -12.97 22.46
CA LEU A 95 -31.10 -13.55 23.81
C LEU A 95 -30.69 -12.54 24.90
N TYR A 96 -29.55 -11.86 24.72
CA TYR A 96 -29.05 -10.90 25.72
C TYR A 96 -29.92 -9.64 25.80
N LYS A 97 -30.40 -9.14 24.66
CA LYS A 97 -31.38 -8.04 24.59
C LYS A 97 -32.65 -8.37 25.38
N SER A 98 -33.22 -9.55 25.12
CA SER A 98 -34.42 -10.03 25.83
C SER A 98 -34.16 -10.12 27.33
N ALA A 99 -33.00 -10.64 27.75
CA ALA A 99 -32.64 -10.78 29.17
C ALA A 99 -32.54 -9.44 29.92
N ILE A 100 -32.24 -8.34 29.21
CA ILE A 100 -32.15 -6.99 29.81
C ILE A 100 -33.36 -6.10 29.48
N GLY A 101 -34.37 -6.62 28.79
CA GLY A 101 -35.56 -5.86 28.38
C GLY A 101 -35.30 -4.78 27.32
N LEU A 102 -34.28 -4.99 26.47
CA LEU A 102 -33.94 -4.11 25.35
C LEU A 102 -34.54 -4.69 24.05
N GLU A 103 -35.82 -4.45 23.79
CA GLU A 103 -36.47 -4.76 22.49
C GLU A 103 -36.39 -3.59 21.50
#